data_AF-A0A2E4HMB9-F1
#
_entry.id   AF-A0A2E4HMB9-F1
#
_cell.length_a   1.000
_cell.length_b   1.000
_cell.length_c   1.000
_cell.angle_alpha   90.00
_cell.angle_beta   90.00
_cell.angle_gamma   90.00
#
_symmetry.space_group_name_H-M   'P 1'
#
loop_
_entity.id
_entity.type
_entity.pdbx_description
1 polymer ?
#
loop_
_entity_poly.entity_id
_entity_poly.type
_entity_poly.pdbx_seq_one_letter_code
_entity_poly.pdbx_strand_id
1 'polypeptide(L)'
;MYKSIDKNYGIFVKVICGNKNIISMYIVRCSIIVFLTFMLSISVLNSAYAHTEIHVGDITIKTGWINEPPLVGELNAIVLEFKKESKPLIIDPKSLEAEIKYGGVTKILDIEPTQELGLYTSPIIPTRLGSYMIVIQGIVSNNDVDAEIPVEDVEDKKKISFPDISVESTELKNLTSQIQSSVNQLQATVDQMSDKIRNVESKTEQSIGIVTDFRYDTENAYNFGMLGMGLGAAGVIIAIVSLTRKRRNEDF
;
A
#
# COMPACT_ATOMS: atom_id res chain seq x y z
N MET A 1 46.76 -33.27 92.37
CA MET A 1 48.03 -32.77 91.81
C MET A 1 47.71 -32.04 90.51
N TYR A 2 47.89 -30.72 90.50
CA TYR A 2 47.55 -29.80 89.41
C TYR A 2 48.59 -29.89 88.27
N LYS A 3 48.16 -30.00 87.01
CA LYS A 3 48.94 -29.64 85.80
C LYS A 3 47.98 -29.60 84.60
N SER A 4 47.50 -28.41 84.20
CA SER A 4 48.01 -27.62 83.07
C SER A 4 48.03 -28.40 81.75
N ILE A 5 47.24 -27.95 80.77
CA ILE A 5 47.67 -27.61 79.39
C ILE A 5 46.52 -26.84 78.72
N ASP A 6 46.61 -25.51 78.79
CA ASP A 6 46.15 -24.58 77.77
C ASP A 6 47.15 -24.62 76.62
N LYS A 7 46.70 -24.87 75.37
CA LYS A 7 47.35 -24.40 74.11
C LYS A 7 46.77 -24.91 72.77
N ASN A 8 45.73 -25.74 72.73
CA ASN A 8 45.25 -26.29 71.44
C ASN A 8 44.06 -25.57 70.79
N TYR A 9 43.39 -24.64 71.47
CA TYR A 9 42.22 -23.96 70.89
C TYR A 9 42.57 -22.82 69.91
N GLY A 10 43.81 -22.33 69.92
CA GLY A 10 44.24 -21.23 69.04
C GLY A 10 44.54 -21.62 67.58
N ILE A 11 44.81 -22.91 67.31
CA ILE A 11 45.19 -23.38 65.96
C ILE A 11 43.95 -23.74 65.13
N PHE A 12 42.90 -24.28 65.76
CA PHE A 12 41.69 -24.71 65.05
C PHE A 12 40.84 -23.56 64.51
N VAL A 13 40.86 -22.37 65.13
CA VAL A 13 40.10 -21.22 64.63
C VAL A 13 40.73 -20.61 63.37
N LYS A 14 42.06 -20.68 63.22
CA LYS A 14 42.76 -20.06 62.09
C LYS A 14 42.68 -20.88 60.79
N VAL A 15 42.44 -22.19 60.87
CA VAL A 15 42.27 -23.06 59.69
C VAL A 15 40.88 -22.91 59.06
N ILE A 16 39.85 -22.58 59.84
CA ILE A 16 38.47 -22.45 59.33
C ILE A 16 38.25 -21.10 58.62
N CYS A 17 39.02 -20.06 58.95
CA CYS A 17 38.84 -18.74 58.35
C CYS A 17 39.58 -18.53 57.01
N GLY A 18 40.55 -19.37 56.66
CA GLY A 18 41.28 -19.29 55.38
C GLY A 18 40.61 -19.98 54.19
N ASN A 19 39.63 -20.87 54.44
CA ASN A 19 39.06 -21.75 53.41
C ASN A 19 37.76 -21.23 52.78
N LYS A 20 37.16 -20.16 53.33
CA LYS A 20 35.94 -19.55 52.77
C LYS A 20 36.15 -19.02 51.35
N ASN A 21 37.33 -18.46 51.07
CA ASN A 21 37.67 -17.93 49.75
C ASN A 21 37.84 -19.04 48.70
N ILE A 22 38.37 -20.19 49.10
CA ILE A 22 38.58 -21.35 48.20
C ILE A 22 37.24 -22.02 47.89
N ILE A 23 36.42 -22.28 48.91
CA ILE A 23 35.07 -22.86 48.73
C ILE A 23 34.18 -21.91 47.92
N SER A 24 34.22 -20.60 48.20
CA SER A 24 33.51 -19.59 47.41
C SER A 24 34.00 -19.55 45.96
N MET A 25 35.30 -19.71 45.70
CA MET A 25 35.85 -19.73 44.35
C MET A 25 35.39 -20.99 43.57
N TYR A 26 35.29 -22.14 44.22
CA TYR A 26 34.77 -23.37 43.59
C TYR A 26 33.26 -23.27 43.32
N ILE A 27 32.48 -22.73 44.25
CA ILE A 27 31.03 -22.52 44.05
C ILE A 27 30.77 -21.57 42.87
N VAL A 28 31.50 -20.44 42.80
CA VAL A 28 31.37 -19.49 41.69
C VAL A 28 31.76 -20.13 40.36
N ARG A 29 32.83 -20.93 40.32
CA ARG A 29 33.26 -21.65 39.11
C ARG A 29 32.24 -22.70 38.66
N CYS A 30 31.68 -23.48 39.58
CA CYS A 30 30.62 -24.44 39.27
C CYS A 30 29.35 -23.72 38.78
N SER A 31 28.98 -22.60 39.40
CA SER A 31 27.82 -21.80 38.95
C SER A 31 28.01 -21.25 37.54
N ILE A 32 29.22 -20.77 37.19
CA ILE A 32 29.53 -20.30 35.84
C ILE A 32 29.47 -21.45 34.83
N ILE A 33 29.99 -22.63 35.17
CA ILE A 33 29.95 -23.79 34.29
C ILE A 33 28.51 -24.26 34.04
N VAL A 34 27.68 -24.32 35.09
CA VAL A 34 26.26 -24.70 34.96
C VAL A 34 25.47 -23.65 34.17
N PHE A 35 25.75 -22.36 34.36
CA PHE A 35 25.12 -21.30 33.58
C PHE A 35 25.55 -21.35 32.10
N LEU A 36 26.82 -21.65 31.83
CA LEU A 36 27.34 -21.76 30.47
C LEU A 36 26.78 -22.99 29.74
N THR A 37 26.63 -24.13 30.42
CA THR A 37 25.99 -25.33 29.84
C THR A 37 24.49 -25.12 29.64
N PHE A 38 23.80 -24.41 30.54
CA PHE A 38 22.40 -24.03 30.37
C PHE A 38 22.20 -23.09 29.17
N MET A 39 23.06 -22.08 29.00
CA MET A 39 23.02 -21.17 27.84
C MET A 39 23.31 -21.90 26.52
N LEU A 40 24.22 -22.89 26.52
CA LEU A 40 24.53 -23.67 25.32
C LEU A 40 23.39 -24.61 24.91
N SER A 41 22.53 -25.00 25.85
CA SER A 41 21.39 -25.91 25.62
C SER A 41 20.23 -25.24 24.85
N ILE A 42 20.13 -23.91 24.91
CA ILE A 42 19.04 -23.14 24.26
C ILE A 42 19.25 -22.99 22.75
N SER A 43 20.46 -23.23 22.25
CA SER A 43 20.80 -23.03 20.84
C SER A 43 20.44 -24.19 19.90
N VAL A 44 19.79 -25.25 20.39
CA VAL A 44 19.52 -26.49 19.62
C VAL A 44 18.07 -26.60 19.11
N LEU A 45 17.25 -25.55 19.23
CA LEU A 45 15.85 -25.56 18.75
C LEU A 45 15.61 -24.67 17.51
N ASN A 46 16.63 -24.44 16.70
CA ASN A 46 16.38 -23.97 15.32
C ASN A 46 16.15 -25.22 14.47
N SER A 47 14.89 -25.62 14.31
CA SER A 47 14.52 -26.58 13.26
C SER A 47 14.96 -25.96 11.94
N ALA A 48 16.07 -26.47 11.39
CA ALA A 48 16.53 -26.13 10.07
C ALA A 48 15.50 -26.65 9.06
N TYR A 49 15.05 -25.77 8.15
CA TYR A 49 14.24 -26.05 6.95
C TYR A 49 13.44 -27.35 6.97
N ALA A 50 12.14 -27.27 7.23
CA ALA A 50 11.29 -28.39 6.93
C ALA A 50 9.88 -27.90 6.67
N HIS A 51 9.48 -27.93 5.40
CA HIS A 51 8.08 -28.05 4.99
C HIS A 51 7.31 -28.83 6.05
N THR A 52 6.15 -28.31 6.44
CA THR A 52 5.38 -28.90 7.54
C THR A 52 4.95 -30.32 7.16
N GLU A 53 5.27 -31.27 8.04
CA GLU A 53 4.93 -32.68 7.91
C GLU A 53 3.74 -33.01 8.82
N ILE A 54 2.78 -33.75 8.29
CA ILE A 54 1.69 -34.36 9.05
C ILE A 54 1.67 -35.87 8.85
N HIS A 55 1.18 -36.59 9.86
CA HIS A 55 1.00 -38.04 9.79
C HIS A 55 -0.48 -38.39 9.86
N VAL A 56 -0.95 -39.18 8.90
CA VAL A 56 -2.32 -39.69 8.82
C VAL A 56 -2.26 -41.20 8.67
N GLY A 57 -2.50 -41.93 9.77
CA GLY A 57 -2.32 -43.38 9.80
C GLY A 57 -0.87 -43.78 9.54
N ASP A 58 -0.63 -44.51 8.45
CA ASP A 58 0.69 -44.94 7.98
C ASP A 58 1.29 -44.02 6.89
N ILE A 59 0.61 -42.91 6.61
CA ILE A 59 1.00 -41.94 5.58
C ILE A 59 1.62 -40.71 6.23
N THR A 60 2.71 -40.26 5.64
CA THR A 60 3.32 -38.96 5.85
C THR A 60 2.94 -38.06 4.68
N ILE A 61 2.47 -36.85 4.98
CA ILE A 61 2.23 -35.80 3.98
C ILE A 61 3.09 -34.60 4.37
N LYS A 62 3.95 -34.16 3.46
CA LYS A 62 4.81 -33.00 3.64
C LYS A 62 4.46 -31.94 2.61
N THR A 63 4.30 -30.68 3.03
CA THR A 63 3.90 -29.60 2.13
C THR A 63 4.60 -28.28 2.40
N GLY A 64 4.87 -27.54 1.33
CA GLY A 64 5.50 -26.22 1.38
C GLY A 64 5.72 -25.63 -0.01
N TRP A 65 6.71 -24.75 -0.14
CA TRP A 65 7.04 -24.09 -1.39
C TRP A 65 8.13 -24.83 -2.15
N ILE A 66 8.09 -24.81 -3.49
CA ILE A 66 9.17 -25.40 -4.31
C ILE A 66 10.45 -24.54 -4.26
N ASN A 67 10.32 -23.21 -4.31
CA ASN A 67 11.42 -22.27 -4.17
C ASN A 67 11.28 -21.49 -2.86
N GLU A 68 12.36 -21.49 -2.06
CA GLU A 68 12.39 -20.86 -0.75
C GLU A 68 13.55 -19.85 -0.62
N PRO A 69 13.33 -18.68 0.02
CA PRO A 69 12.05 -18.24 0.56
C PRO A 69 11.03 -17.93 -0.54
N PRO A 70 9.74 -18.18 -0.32
CA PRO A 70 8.71 -17.83 -1.28
C PRO A 70 8.63 -16.30 -1.42
N LEU A 71 8.69 -15.77 -2.64
CA LEU A 71 8.71 -14.33 -2.89
C LEU A 71 7.39 -13.84 -3.48
N VAL A 72 6.91 -12.70 -2.97
CA VAL A 72 5.68 -12.08 -3.48
C VAL A 72 5.82 -11.71 -4.96
N GLY A 73 4.87 -12.11 -5.79
CA GLY A 73 4.83 -11.80 -7.22
C GLY A 73 5.91 -12.49 -8.04
N GLU A 74 6.52 -13.58 -7.56
CA GLU A 74 7.32 -14.50 -8.38
C GLU A 74 6.53 -15.77 -8.69
N LEU A 75 6.81 -16.40 -9.83
CA LEU A 75 6.31 -17.74 -10.10
C LEU A 75 6.95 -18.73 -9.12
N ASN A 76 6.10 -19.47 -8.42
CA ASN A 76 6.49 -20.54 -7.52
C ASN A 76 5.55 -21.74 -7.72
N ALA A 77 5.63 -22.73 -6.84
CA ALA A 77 4.69 -23.83 -6.78
C ALA A 77 4.54 -24.30 -5.34
N ILE A 78 3.36 -24.83 -5.03
CA ILE A 78 3.16 -25.64 -3.83
C ILE A 78 3.66 -27.06 -4.12
N VAL A 79 4.36 -27.64 -3.16
CA VAL A 79 4.83 -29.02 -3.18
C VAL A 79 4.00 -29.83 -2.20
N LEU A 80 3.58 -31.01 -2.63
CA LEU A 80 3.00 -32.04 -1.79
C LEU A 80 3.77 -33.34 -1.99
N GLU A 81 4.39 -33.83 -0.93
CA GLU A 81 5.09 -35.11 -0.91
C GLU A 81 4.32 -36.11 -0.05
N PHE A 82 3.98 -37.26 -0.64
CA PHE A 82 3.29 -38.35 0.02
C PHE A 82 4.24 -39.53 0.22
N LYS A 83 4.30 -40.02 1.45
CA LYS A 83 5.11 -41.19 1.84
C LYS A 83 4.27 -42.17 2.62
N LYS A 84 4.57 -43.47 2.47
CA LYS A 84 4.04 -44.55 3.29
C LYS A 84 5.21 -45.35 3.84
N GLU A 85 5.34 -45.44 5.16
CA GLU A 85 6.49 -46.08 5.83
C GLU A 85 7.86 -45.60 5.26
N SER A 86 8.00 -44.28 5.08
CA SER A 86 9.18 -43.62 4.51
C SER A 86 9.49 -43.91 3.03
N LYS A 87 8.62 -44.61 2.31
CA LYS A 87 8.73 -44.82 0.86
C LYS A 87 7.79 -43.89 0.10
N PRO A 88 8.16 -43.42 -1.09
CA PRO A 88 7.25 -42.68 -1.97
C PRO A 88 5.90 -43.37 -2.17
N LEU A 89 4.82 -42.63 -2.00
CA LEU A 89 3.45 -43.08 -2.23
C LEU A 89 2.86 -42.36 -3.44
N ILE A 90 2.56 -43.10 -4.50
CA ILE A 90 1.83 -42.58 -5.65
C ILE A 90 0.34 -42.57 -5.31
N ILE A 91 -0.30 -41.43 -5.54
CA ILE A 91 -1.74 -41.21 -5.35
C ILE A 91 -2.42 -40.90 -6.69
N ASP A 92 -3.75 -41.05 -6.72
CA ASP A 92 -4.57 -40.45 -7.78
C ASP A 92 -4.85 -38.99 -7.38
N PRO A 93 -4.42 -37.98 -8.17
CA PRO A 93 -4.74 -36.58 -7.89
C PRO A 93 -6.23 -36.29 -7.68
N LYS A 94 -7.12 -37.12 -8.23
CA LYS A 94 -8.58 -36.96 -8.09
C LYS A 94 -9.13 -37.50 -6.77
N SER A 95 -8.34 -38.24 -5.99
CA SER A 95 -8.79 -38.80 -4.71
C SER A 95 -8.72 -37.79 -3.56
N LEU A 96 -8.13 -36.62 -3.79
CA LEU A 96 -8.06 -35.53 -2.83
C LEU A 96 -8.23 -34.17 -3.51
N GLU A 97 -8.68 -33.19 -2.72
CA GLU A 97 -8.72 -31.78 -3.05
C GLU A 97 -7.64 -31.07 -2.23
N ALA A 98 -6.82 -30.29 -2.90
CA ALA A 98 -5.81 -29.44 -2.28
C ALA A 98 -6.16 -27.98 -2.56
N GLU A 99 -6.10 -27.14 -1.54
CA GLU A 99 -6.33 -25.71 -1.65
C GLU A 99 -5.23 -24.93 -0.93
N ILE A 100 -5.00 -23.70 -1.39
CA ILE A 100 -4.19 -22.72 -0.67
C ILE A 100 -5.07 -21.60 -0.16
N LYS A 101 -4.89 -21.22 1.09
CA LYS A 101 -5.66 -20.21 1.80
C LYS A 101 -4.77 -19.08 2.27
N TYR A 102 -5.25 -17.86 2.07
CA TYR A 102 -4.67 -16.63 2.62
C TYR A 102 -5.77 -15.81 3.31
N GLY A 103 -5.70 -15.74 4.63
CA GLY A 103 -6.76 -15.12 5.43
C GLY A 103 -8.11 -15.80 5.19
N GLY A 104 -9.06 -15.06 4.60
CA GLY A 104 -10.41 -15.56 4.28
C GLY A 104 -10.64 -15.95 2.81
N VAL A 105 -9.58 -15.98 1.99
CA VAL A 105 -9.69 -16.31 0.56
C VAL A 105 -8.94 -17.61 0.28
N THR A 106 -9.54 -18.45 -0.56
CA THR A 106 -9.02 -19.78 -0.89
C THR A 106 -8.92 -19.94 -2.41
N LYS A 107 -7.96 -20.74 -2.86
CA LYS A 107 -7.76 -21.14 -4.25
C LYS A 107 -7.50 -22.64 -4.33
N ILE A 108 -8.27 -23.35 -5.14
CA ILE A 108 -8.03 -24.76 -5.47
C ILE A 108 -6.70 -24.90 -6.23
N LEU A 109 -5.89 -25.86 -5.81
CA LEU A 109 -4.62 -26.22 -6.41
C LEU A 109 -4.83 -27.38 -7.39
N ASP A 110 -4.36 -27.19 -8.62
CA ASP A 110 -4.29 -28.27 -9.60
C ASP A 110 -2.94 -28.96 -9.42
N ILE A 111 -2.94 -30.18 -8.87
CA ILE A 111 -1.72 -30.90 -8.50
C ILE A 111 -1.31 -31.85 -9.61
N GLU A 112 -0.06 -31.73 -10.05
CA GLU A 112 0.51 -32.56 -11.10
C GLU A 112 1.67 -33.41 -10.55
N PRO A 113 1.79 -34.69 -10.94
CA PRO A 113 2.92 -35.52 -10.55
C PRO A 113 4.21 -35.02 -11.20
N THR A 114 5.31 -35.10 -10.45
CA THR A 114 6.65 -34.77 -10.96
C THR A 114 7.40 -36.02 -11.45
N GLN A 115 8.67 -35.86 -11.81
CA GLN A 115 9.55 -37.00 -12.11
C GLN A 115 9.91 -37.82 -10.86
N GLU A 116 9.84 -37.19 -9.67
CA GLU A 116 10.06 -37.86 -8.40
C GLU A 116 8.76 -38.51 -7.92
N LEU A 117 8.85 -39.80 -7.57
CA LEU A 117 7.68 -40.56 -7.15
C LEU A 117 7.12 -40.00 -5.84
N GLY A 118 5.78 -39.96 -5.74
CA GLY A 118 5.09 -39.43 -4.56
C GLY A 118 5.21 -37.91 -4.37
N LEU A 119 5.85 -37.21 -5.30
CA LEU A 119 5.99 -35.76 -5.29
C LEU A 119 5.08 -35.12 -6.34
N TYR A 120 4.25 -34.18 -5.89
CA TYR A 120 3.29 -33.44 -6.70
C TYR A 120 3.51 -31.94 -6.54
N THR A 121 3.25 -31.18 -7.59
CA THR A 121 3.38 -29.72 -7.57
C THR A 121 2.17 -29.03 -8.15
N SER A 122 1.90 -27.82 -7.67
CA SER A 122 0.87 -26.93 -8.23
C SER A 122 1.44 -25.52 -8.41
N PRO A 123 1.63 -25.06 -9.66
CA PRO A 123 2.18 -23.73 -9.93
C PRO A 123 1.28 -22.59 -9.41
N ILE A 124 1.89 -21.60 -8.77
CA ILE A 124 1.19 -20.42 -8.26
C ILE A 124 2.10 -19.21 -8.18
N ILE A 125 1.53 -18.01 -8.32
CA ILE A 125 2.19 -16.75 -7.99
C ILE A 125 1.56 -16.23 -6.70
N PRO A 126 2.25 -16.25 -5.54
CA PRO A 126 1.73 -15.65 -4.33
C PRO A 126 1.71 -14.13 -4.48
N THR A 127 0.54 -13.50 -4.34
CA THR A 127 0.39 -12.06 -4.59
C THR A 127 0.42 -11.19 -3.33
N ARG A 128 0.51 -11.81 -2.14
CA ARG A 128 0.49 -11.10 -0.85
C ARG A 128 1.58 -11.64 0.06
N LEU A 129 2.14 -10.76 0.88
CA LEU A 129 3.12 -11.10 1.91
C LEU A 129 2.47 -11.81 3.10
N GLY A 130 3.27 -12.60 3.82
CA GLY A 130 2.87 -13.26 5.06
C GLY A 130 2.37 -14.68 4.87
N SER A 131 1.62 -15.17 5.85
CA SER A 131 1.32 -16.58 6.04
C SER A 131 0.23 -17.11 5.11
N TYR A 132 0.46 -18.32 4.61
CA TYR A 132 -0.51 -19.10 3.83
C TYR A 132 -0.72 -20.46 4.51
N MET A 133 -1.87 -21.06 4.26
CA MET A 133 -2.20 -22.42 4.71
C MET A 133 -2.50 -23.29 3.51
N ILE A 134 -2.11 -24.56 3.56
CA ILE A 134 -2.54 -25.60 2.63
C ILE A 134 -3.64 -26.42 3.29
N VAL A 135 -4.77 -26.53 2.61
CA VAL A 135 -5.90 -27.36 3.03
C VAL A 135 -5.91 -28.61 2.16
N ILE A 136 -5.94 -29.79 2.76
CA ILE A 136 -5.97 -31.07 2.06
C ILE A 136 -7.16 -31.86 2.58
N GLN A 137 -8.06 -32.25 1.67
CA GLN A 137 -9.27 -33.00 1.99
C GLN A 137 -9.48 -34.16 1.02
N GLY A 138 -9.74 -35.37 1.52
CA GLY A 138 -10.05 -36.52 0.68
C GLY A 138 -9.47 -37.82 1.23
N ILE A 139 -9.14 -38.75 0.34
CA ILE A 139 -8.68 -40.09 0.71
C ILE A 139 -7.31 -40.36 0.10
N VAL A 140 -6.36 -40.77 0.95
CA VAL A 140 -5.02 -41.21 0.54
C VAL A 140 -4.76 -42.59 1.12
N SER A 141 -4.44 -43.59 0.30
CA SER A 141 -4.21 -45.00 0.72
C SER A 141 -5.24 -45.54 1.73
N ASN A 142 -6.53 -45.25 1.52
CA ASN A 142 -7.67 -45.62 2.38
C ASN A 142 -7.74 -44.91 3.74
N ASN A 143 -6.94 -43.86 3.96
CA ASN A 143 -7.06 -42.99 5.12
C ASN A 143 -7.75 -41.69 4.70
N ASP A 144 -8.74 -41.27 5.49
CA ASP A 144 -9.36 -39.95 5.35
C ASP A 144 -8.36 -38.88 5.80
N VAL A 145 -8.13 -37.89 4.93
CA VAL A 145 -7.27 -36.73 5.18
C VAL A 145 -8.17 -35.51 5.24
N ASP A 146 -8.09 -34.76 6.34
CA ASP A 146 -8.66 -33.43 6.49
C ASP A 146 -7.68 -32.62 7.35
N ALA A 147 -6.86 -31.80 6.69
CA ALA A 147 -5.78 -31.09 7.33
C ALA A 147 -5.64 -29.67 6.79
N GLU A 148 -5.39 -28.73 7.70
CA GLU A 148 -4.99 -27.36 7.40
C GLU A 148 -3.57 -27.13 7.95
N ILE A 149 -2.63 -26.90 7.04
CA ILE A 149 -1.19 -26.97 7.31
C ILE A 149 -0.56 -25.60 7.01
N PRO A 150 0.07 -24.93 7.99
CA PRO A 150 0.79 -23.69 7.71
C PRO A 150 2.05 -23.96 6.89
N VAL A 151 2.33 -23.05 5.95
CA VAL A 151 3.58 -23.04 5.17
C VAL A 151 4.37 -21.76 5.45
N GLU A 152 5.60 -21.70 4.97
CA GLU A 152 6.51 -20.58 5.16
C GLU A 152 5.90 -19.27 4.63
N ASP A 153 6.18 -18.17 5.36
CA ASP A 153 5.68 -16.84 5.03
C ASP A 153 6.24 -16.36 3.70
N VAL A 154 5.37 -15.78 2.86
CA VAL A 154 5.79 -15.10 1.63
C VAL A 154 6.51 -13.80 1.96
N GLU A 155 7.73 -13.68 1.45
CA GLU A 155 8.66 -12.59 1.72
C GLU A 155 8.76 -11.56 0.59
N ASP A 156 9.28 -10.38 0.93
CA ASP A 156 9.56 -9.31 -0.04
C ASP A 156 10.92 -9.55 -0.69
N LYS A 157 10.95 -9.50 -2.03
CA LYS A 157 12.18 -9.61 -2.85
C LYS A 157 13.27 -8.65 -2.39
N LYS A 158 12.90 -7.47 -1.86
CA LYS A 158 13.84 -6.46 -1.36
C LYS A 158 14.85 -6.98 -0.33
N LYS A 159 14.48 -8.01 0.45
CA LYS A 159 15.39 -8.59 1.46
C LYS A 159 16.63 -9.24 0.87
N ILE A 160 16.53 -9.75 -0.35
CA ILE A 160 17.59 -10.55 -1.02
C ILE A 160 17.97 -10.01 -2.39
N SER A 161 17.40 -8.87 -2.80
CA SER A 161 17.70 -8.25 -4.09
C SER A 161 19.08 -7.61 -4.06
N PHE A 162 19.87 -7.85 -5.11
CA PHE A 162 21.11 -7.14 -5.36
C PHE A 162 21.27 -6.87 -6.86
N PRO A 163 21.66 -5.65 -7.27
CA PRO A 163 21.80 -4.45 -6.43
C PRO A 163 20.45 -4.00 -5.84
N ASP A 164 20.49 -3.15 -4.82
CA ASP A 164 19.27 -2.64 -4.19
C ASP A 164 18.32 -2.03 -5.24
N ILE A 165 17.07 -2.46 -5.23
CA ILE A 165 15.99 -1.90 -6.07
C ILE A 165 15.61 -0.46 -5.70
N SER A 166 16.33 0.18 -4.77
CA SER A 166 16.17 1.59 -4.41
C SER A 166 16.40 2.55 -5.59
N VAL A 167 17.11 2.11 -6.63
CA VAL A 167 17.36 2.91 -7.85
C VAL A 167 16.06 3.25 -8.59
N GLU A 168 15.08 2.35 -8.60
CA GLU A 168 13.74 2.59 -9.19
C GLU A 168 12.95 3.69 -8.45
N SER A 169 13.26 3.92 -7.17
CA SER A 169 12.67 5.04 -6.43
C SER A 169 13.11 6.41 -6.98
N THR A 170 14.28 6.49 -7.64
CA THR A 170 14.75 7.74 -8.24
C THR A 170 13.96 8.07 -9.50
N GLU A 171 13.72 7.08 -10.37
CA GLU A 171 12.90 7.27 -11.57
C GLU A 171 11.42 7.52 -11.22
N LEU A 172 10.87 6.80 -10.24
CA LEU A 172 9.50 7.04 -9.76
C LEU A 172 9.36 8.40 -9.06
N LYS A 173 10.36 8.84 -8.28
CA LYS A 173 10.42 10.21 -7.71
C LYS A 173 10.53 11.27 -8.80
N ASN A 174 11.32 11.02 -9.85
CA ASN A 174 11.46 11.91 -10.98
C ASN A 174 10.16 12.01 -11.79
N LEU A 175 9.45 10.89 -11.99
CA LEU A 175 8.16 10.89 -12.65
C LEU A 175 7.09 11.62 -11.80
N THR A 176 7.10 11.41 -10.48
CA THR A 176 6.20 12.12 -9.55
C THR A 176 6.46 13.63 -9.56
N SER A 177 7.72 14.06 -9.59
CA SER A 177 8.07 15.49 -9.67
C SER A 177 7.73 16.11 -11.03
N GLN A 178 7.85 15.36 -12.12
CA GLN A 178 7.39 15.77 -13.46
C GLN A 178 5.87 15.90 -13.52
N ILE A 179 5.12 14.98 -12.91
CA ILE A 179 3.66 15.07 -12.81
C ILE A 179 3.26 16.28 -11.97
N GLN A 180 3.89 16.50 -10.81
CA GLN A 180 3.60 17.68 -9.98
C GLN A 180 3.88 18.99 -10.72
N SER A 181 4.98 19.07 -11.47
CA SER A 181 5.28 20.26 -12.25
C SER A 181 4.29 20.48 -13.40
N SER A 182 3.87 19.41 -14.08
CA SER A 182 2.83 19.47 -15.12
C SER A 182 1.48 19.93 -14.57
N VAL A 183 1.08 19.43 -13.39
CA VAL A 183 -0.14 19.87 -12.68
C VAL A 183 -0.06 21.34 -12.31
N ASN A 184 1.08 21.80 -11.78
CA ASN A 184 1.28 23.22 -11.46
C ASN A 184 1.23 24.12 -12.70
N GLN A 185 1.80 23.67 -13.82
CA GLN A 185 1.75 24.39 -15.11
C GLN A 185 0.32 24.46 -15.66
N LEU A 186 -0.44 23.37 -15.55
CA LEU A 186 -1.84 23.35 -15.93
C LEU A 186 -2.67 24.31 -15.08
N GLN A 187 -2.47 24.34 -13.76
CA GLN A 187 -3.16 25.28 -12.87
C GLN A 187 -2.85 26.73 -13.26
N ALA A 188 -1.58 27.06 -13.46
CA ALA A 188 -1.17 28.40 -13.90
C ALA A 188 -1.77 28.78 -15.28
N THR A 189 -1.87 27.81 -16.19
CA THR A 189 -2.49 28.02 -17.51
C THR A 189 -4.00 28.26 -17.38
N VAL A 190 -4.69 27.51 -16.52
CA VAL A 190 -6.12 27.69 -16.24
C VAL A 190 -6.39 29.06 -15.62
N ASP A 191 -5.55 29.49 -14.67
CA ASP A 191 -5.68 30.81 -14.04
C ASP A 191 -5.48 31.94 -15.06
N GLN A 192 -4.44 31.84 -15.90
CA GLN A 192 -4.20 32.79 -16.99
C GLN A 192 -5.32 32.80 -18.03
N MET A 193 -5.92 31.64 -18.31
CA MET A 193 -7.04 31.53 -19.23
C MET A 193 -8.30 32.17 -18.64
N SER A 194 -8.57 31.93 -17.35
CA SER A 194 -9.64 32.59 -16.60
C SER A 194 -9.48 34.12 -16.60
N ASP A 195 -8.27 34.62 -16.38
CA ASP A 195 -7.96 36.05 -16.43
C ASP A 195 -8.12 36.63 -17.84
N LYS A 196 -7.67 35.92 -18.87
CA LYS A 196 -7.89 36.34 -20.26
C LYS A 196 -9.37 36.35 -20.61
N ILE A 197 -10.15 35.36 -20.16
CA ILE A 197 -11.60 35.29 -20.36
C ILE A 197 -12.29 36.48 -19.68
N ARG A 198 -11.96 36.79 -18.41
CA ARG A 198 -12.48 37.99 -17.72
C ARG A 198 -12.15 39.29 -18.44
N ASN A 199 -10.93 39.42 -18.96
CA ASN A 199 -10.50 40.61 -19.71
C ASN A 199 -11.16 40.71 -21.09
N VAL A 200 -11.48 39.59 -21.73
CA VAL A 200 -12.24 39.56 -22.99
C VAL A 200 -13.70 39.92 -22.72
N GLU A 201 -14.28 39.42 -21.65
CA GLU A 201 -15.63 39.76 -21.21
C GLU A 201 -15.75 41.27 -20.87
N SER A 202 -14.82 41.82 -20.08
CA SER A 202 -14.83 43.25 -19.74
C SER A 202 -14.59 44.17 -20.95
N LYS A 203 -13.76 43.76 -21.92
CA LYS A 203 -13.58 44.51 -23.18
C LYS A 203 -14.80 44.39 -24.09
N THR A 204 -15.52 43.27 -24.04
CA THR A 204 -16.76 43.06 -24.79
C THR A 204 -17.90 43.89 -24.18
N GLU A 205 -18.01 43.97 -22.86
CA GLU A 205 -18.94 44.88 -22.17
C GLU A 205 -18.63 46.36 -22.46
N GLN A 206 -17.35 46.74 -22.47
CA GLN A 206 -16.93 48.11 -22.79
C GLN A 206 -17.22 48.48 -24.26
N SER A 207 -17.12 47.53 -25.19
CA SER A 207 -17.46 47.77 -26.60
C SER A 207 -18.97 47.72 -26.88
N ILE A 208 -19.74 46.92 -26.12
CA ILE A 208 -21.21 46.95 -26.14
C ILE A 208 -21.72 48.29 -25.61
N GLY A 209 -21.13 48.82 -24.54
CA GLY A 209 -21.46 50.14 -23.98
C GLY A 209 -21.24 51.30 -24.97
N ILE A 210 -20.13 51.29 -25.70
CA ILE A 210 -19.81 52.32 -26.71
C ILE A 210 -20.77 52.23 -27.92
N VAL A 211 -21.17 51.03 -28.34
CA VAL A 211 -22.13 50.85 -29.45
C VAL A 211 -23.54 51.30 -29.04
N THR A 212 -23.95 51.09 -27.79
CA THR A 212 -25.24 51.60 -27.29
C THR A 212 -25.27 53.13 -27.15
N ASP A 213 -24.17 53.74 -26.69
CA ASP A 213 -24.05 55.20 -26.52
C ASP A 213 -24.04 55.92 -27.88
N PHE A 214 -23.35 55.36 -28.88
CA PHE A 214 -23.37 55.89 -30.25
C PHE A 214 -24.75 55.83 -30.92
N ARG A 215 -25.54 54.77 -30.65
CA ARG A 215 -26.93 54.67 -31.13
C ARG A 215 -27.84 55.70 -30.43
N TYR A 216 -27.62 55.96 -29.15
CA TYR A 216 -28.41 56.91 -28.36
C TYR A 216 -28.28 58.36 -28.85
N ASP A 217 -27.06 58.80 -29.17
CA ASP A 217 -26.83 60.13 -29.75
C ASP A 217 -27.41 60.29 -31.17
N THR A 218 -27.42 59.22 -31.96
CA THR A 218 -27.97 59.25 -33.33
C THR A 218 -29.51 59.26 -33.33
N GLU A 219 -30.17 58.49 -32.45
CA GLU A 219 -31.64 58.50 -32.31
C GLU A 219 -32.14 59.82 -31.70
N ASN A 220 -31.42 60.40 -30.74
CA ASN A 220 -31.76 61.72 -30.22
C ASN A 220 -31.55 62.83 -31.25
N ALA A 221 -30.49 62.80 -32.06
CA ALA A 221 -30.30 63.77 -33.14
C ALA A 221 -31.42 63.70 -34.20
N TYR A 222 -31.88 62.50 -34.54
CA TYR A 222 -33.01 62.30 -35.46
C TYR A 222 -34.33 62.84 -34.88
N ASN A 223 -34.62 62.53 -33.60
CA ASN A 223 -35.81 63.02 -32.92
C ASN A 223 -35.79 64.55 -32.73
N PHE A 224 -34.62 65.14 -32.44
CA PHE A 224 -34.46 66.58 -32.30
C PHE A 224 -34.60 67.29 -33.65
N GLY A 225 -34.08 66.70 -34.73
CA GLY A 225 -34.28 67.18 -36.10
C GLY A 225 -35.75 67.15 -36.51
N MET A 226 -36.47 66.06 -36.22
CA MET A 226 -37.89 65.93 -36.53
C MET A 226 -38.76 66.92 -35.73
N LEU A 227 -38.46 67.12 -34.43
CA LEU A 227 -39.14 68.13 -33.61
C LEU A 227 -38.86 69.56 -34.12
N GLY A 228 -37.62 69.87 -34.50
CA GLY A 228 -37.25 71.17 -35.05
C GLY A 228 -37.96 71.47 -36.38
N MET A 229 -38.04 70.48 -37.27
CA MET A 229 -38.81 70.61 -38.52
C MET A 229 -40.31 70.82 -38.26
N GLY A 230 -40.90 70.07 -37.32
CA GLY A 230 -42.32 70.22 -36.97
C GLY A 230 -42.66 71.59 -36.37
N LEU A 231 -41.82 72.08 -35.46
CA LEU A 231 -41.98 73.40 -34.84
C LEU A 231 -41.81 74.53 -35.87
N GLY A 232 -40.87 74.40 -36.81
CA GLY A 232 -40.67 75.36 -37.89
C GLY A 232 -41.91 75.51 -38.78
N ALA A 233 -42.51 74.39 -39.20
CA ALA A 233 -43.73 74.40 -40.02
C ALA A 233 -44.91 75.05 -39.28
N ALA A 234 -45.10 74.73 -37.99
CA ALA A 234 -46.12 75.34 -37.17
C ALA A 234 -45.92 76.86 -37.01
N GLY A 235 -44.67 77.31 -36.84
CA GLY A 235 -44.34 78.74 -36.76
C GLY A 235 -44.71 79.51 -38.02
N VAL A 236 -44.46 78.95 -39.20
CA VAL A 236 -44.84 79.55 -40.49
C VAL A 236 -46.36 79.64 -40.63
N ILE A 237 -47.09 78.60 -40.26
CA ILE A 237 -48.57 78.61 -40.28
C ILE A 237 -49.10 79.69 -39.34
N ILE A 238 -48.58 79.79 -38.12
CA ILE A 238 -48.96 80.83 -37.16
C ILE A 238 -48.64 82.22 -37.73
N ALA A 239 -47.50 82.41 -38.38
CA ALA A 239 -47.14 83.69 -39.01
C ALA A 239 -48.13 84.09 -40.12
N ILE A 240 -48.52 83.15 -40.98
CA ILE A 240 -49.50 83.39 -42.05
C ILE A 240 -50.88 83.71 -41.47
N VAL A 241 -51.33 82.96 -40.46
CA VAL A 241 -52.60 83.22 -39.75
C VAL A 241 -52.57 84.58 -39.06
N SER A 242 -51.44 84.98 -38.50
CA SER A 242 -51.27 86.28 -37.85
C SER A 242 -51.38 87.43 -38.85
N LEU A 243 -50.75 87.31 -40.03
CA LEU A 243 -50.81 88.32 -41.09
C LEU A 243 -52.22 88.44 -41.71
N THR A 244 -52.92 87.32 -41.89
CA THR A 244 -54.29 87.32 -42.42
C THR A 244 -55.32 87.81 -41.40
N ARG A 245 -55.10 87.58 -40.10
CA ARG A 245 -55.92 88.18 -39.03
C ARG A 245 -55.70 89.68 -38.91
N LYS A 246 -54.47 90.17 -39.07
CA LYS A 246 -54.18 91.61 -39.07
C LYS A 246 -54.89 92.33 -40.21
N ARG A 247 -54.87 91.78 -41.43
CA ARG A 247 -55.52 92.40 -42.59
C ARG A 247 -57.05 92.47 -42.47
N ARG A 248 -57.69 91.59 -41.70
CA ARG A 248 -59.16 91.57 -41.53
C ARG A 248 -59.67 92.57 -40.48
N ASN A 249 -58.78 93.17 -39.68
CA ASN A 249 -59.14 94.13 -38.64
C ASN A 249 -58.94 95.60 -39.07
N GLU A 250 -58.61 95.86 -40.35
CA GLU A 250 -58.47 97.22 -40.89
C GLU A 250 -59.65 97.66 -41.78
N ASP A 251 -60.65 96.80 -42.02
CA ASP A 251 -61.88 97.15 -42.73
C ASP A 251 -63.10 97.06 -41.80
N PHE A 252 -63.28 98.06 -40.92
CA PHE A 252 -64.57 98.57 -40.41
C PHE A 252 -64.36 99.87 -39.62
#